data_AF-K2G8V8-F1
#
_entry.id   AF-K2G8V8-F1
#
_cell.length_a   1.000
_cell.length_b   1.000
_cell.length_c   1.000
_cell.angle_alpha   90.00
_cell.angle_beta   90.00
_cell.angle_gamma   90.00
#
_symmetry.space_group_name_H-M   'P 1'
#
loop_
_entity.id
_entity.type
_entity.pdbx_description
1 polymer ?
#
loop_
_entity_poly.entity_id
_entity_poly.type
_entity_poly.pdbx_seq_one_letter_code
_entity_poly.pdbx_strand_id
1 'polypeptide(L)' 'QVARPLSCHNEAFRKLHEHYRYRATNPLTGKQSFVALSRKLVKIFYVLGTRKCTFSETRMIRDIPGISGLQEAV' A
#
# COMPACT_ATOMS: atom_id res chain seq x y z
N GLN A 1 12.71 2.83 -9.30
CA GLN A 1 12.51 1.37 -9.46
C GLN A 1 12.58 0.64 -8.10
N VAL A 2 12.05 1.23 -7.01
CA VAL A 2 12.30 0.78 -5.61
C VAL A 2 11.12 0.01 -4.99
N ALA A 3 9.90 0.27 -5.44
CA ALA A 3 8.70 -0.41 -4.94
C ALA A 3 8.55 -1.86 -5.47
N ARG A 4 9.26 -2.22 -6.54
CA ARG A 4 9.17 -3.53 -7.19
C ARG A 4 9.64 -4.69 -6.30
N PRO A 5 10.82 -4.63 -5.63
CA PRO A 5 11.23 -5.66 -4.68
C PRO A 5 10.30 -5.72 -3.45
N LEU A 6 9.76 -4.59 -2.98
CA LEU A 6 8.84 -4.59 -1.82
C LEU A 6 7.53 -5.31 -2.11
N SER A 7 6.95 -5.13 -3.30
CA SER A 7 5.78 -5.92 -3.72
C SER A 7 6.08 -7.39 -3.98
N CYS A 8 7.34 -7.80 -4.13
CA CYS A 8 7.72 -9.21 -4.31
C CYS A 8 8.01 -9.93 -2.99
N HIS A 9 8.62 -9.24 -2.02
CA HIS A 9 9.03 -9.83 -0.75
C HIS A 9 7.99 -9.66 0.37
N ASN A 10 7.03 -8.75 0.21
CA ASN A 10 6.00 -8.50 1.21
C ASN A 10 4.61 -8.60 0.58
N GLU A 11 3.83 -9.54 1.11
CA GLU A 11 2.51 -9.88 0.58
C GLU A 11 1.51 -8.73 0.71
N ALA A 12 1.60 -7.93 1.77
CA ALA A 12 0.73 -6.76 1.94
C ALA A 12 0.97 -5.69 0.86
N PHE A 13 2.22 -5.46 0.45
CA PHE A 13 2.53 -4.56 -0.66
C PHE A 13 2.14 -5.13 -2.03
N ARG A 14 2.11 -6.46 -2.19
CA ARG A 14 1.57 -7.13 -3.40
C ARG A 14 0.06 -6.92 -3.51
N LYS A 15 -0.69 -7.26 -2.45
CA LYS A 15 -2.14 -7.07 -2.37
C LYS A 15 -2.53 -5.61 -2.60
N LEU A 16 -1.72 -4.69 -2.08
CA LEU A 16 -1.93 -3.27 -2.31
C LEU A 16 -1.70 -2.85 -3.77
N HIS A 17 -0.66 -3.37 -4.42
CA HIS A 17 -0.41 -3.14 -5.85
C HIS A 17 -1.57 -3.66 -6.71
N GLU A 18 -2.08 -4.84 -6.39
CA GLU A 18 -3.22 -5.45 -7.08
C GLU A 18 -4.49 -4.64 -6.86
N HIS A 19 -4.76 -4.18 -5.64
CA HIS A 19 -5.89 -3.29 -5.35
C HIS A 19 -5.85 -2.02 -6.21
N TYR A 20 -4.69 -1.35 -6.29
CA TYR A 20 -4.55 -0.16 -7.13
C TYR A 20 -4.77 -0.46 -8.63
N ARG A 21 -4.42 -1.66 -9.08
CA ARG A 21 -4.56 -2.08 -10.48
C ARG A 21 -5.98 -2.49 -10.85
N TYR A 22 -6.69 -3.17 -9.94
CA TYR A 22 -7.99 -3.80 -10.19
C TYR A 22 -9.17 -3.11 -9.50
N ARG A 23 -8.98 -1.93 -8.89
CA ARG A 23 -10.09 -1.16 -8.31
C ARG A 23 -11.15 -0.83 -9.37
N ALA A 24 -12.42 -0.91 -8.98
CA ALA A 24 -13.56 -0.62 -9.85
C ALA A 24 -13.58 0.83 -10.36
N THR A 25 -13.09 1.78 -9.55
CA THR A 25 -13.06 3.21 -9.90
C THR A 25 -11.65 3.66 -10.27
N ASN A 26 -11.45 4.04 -11.53
CA ASN A 26 -10.18 4.55 -12.10
C ASN A 26 -9.00 3.58 -11.95
N PRO A 27 -9.01 2.40 -12.58
CA PRO A 27 -7.93 1.42 -12.48
C PRO A 27 -6.58 2.05 -12.88
N LEU A 28 -5.56 1.88 -12.04
CA LEU A 28 -4.25 2.46 -12.31
C LEU A 28 -3.43 1.50 -13.17
N THR A 29 -2.79 2.02 -14.21
CA THR A 29 -1.81 1.23 -14.99
C THR A 29 -0.61 0.85 -14.13
N GLY A 30 0.11 -0.22 -14.49
CA GLY A 30 1.17 -0.78 -13.66
C GLY A 30 2.22 0.24 -13.19
N LYS A 31 2.59 1.21 -14.05
CA LYS A 31 3.51 2.31 -13.68
C LYS A 31 2.87 3.27 -12.67
N GLN A 32 1.60 3.64 -12.86
CA GLN A 32 0.86 4.53 -11.96
C GLN A 32 0.64 3.90 -10.58
N SER A 33 0.36 2.59 -10.53
CA SER A 33 0.27 1.86 -9.27
C SER A 33 1.57 1.93 -8.46
N PHE A 34 2.73 1.75 -9.11
CA PHE A 34 4.03 1.92 -8.44
C PHE A 34 4.30 3.34 -7.95
N VAL A 35 3.82 4.37 -8.67
CA VAL A 35 3.91 5.76 -8.20
C VAL A 35 3.02 5.97 -6.96
N ALA A 36 1.80 5.44 -6.96
CA ALA A 36 0.90 5.49 -5.80
C ALA A 36 1.48 4.76 -4.57
N LEU A 37 2.08 3.58 -4.79
CA LEU A 37 2.82 2.82 -3.77
C LEU A 37 4.00 3.62 -3.22
N SER A 38 4.80 4.24 -4.09
CA SER A 38 5.96 5.05 -3.67
C SER A 38 5.54 6.22 -2.78
N ARG A 39 4.46 6.92 -3.14
CA ARG A 39 3.87 7.97 -2.29
C ARG A 39 3.44 7.40 -0.93
N LYS A 40 2.82 6.22 -0.89
CA LYS A 40 2.41 5.57 0.37
C LYS A 40 3.63 5.23 1.24
N LEU A 41 4.71 4.71 0.65
CA LEU A 41 5.96 4.41 1.35
C LEU A 41 6.57 5.66 1.99
N VAL A 42 6.61 6.79 1.28
CA VAL A 42 7.11 8.06 1.83
C VAL A 42 6.31 8.48 3.06
N LYS A 43 4.98 8.35 3.03
CA LYS A 43 4.13 8.62 4.20
C LYS A 43 4.42 7.67 5.37
N ILE A 44 4.61 6.38 5.09
CA ILE A 44 4.95 5.39 6.12
C ILE A 44 6.28 5.75 6.78
N PHE A 45 7.33 6.01 6.01
CA PHE A 45 8.64 6.41 6.56
C PHE A 45 8.56 7.70 7.37
N TYR A 46 7.79 8.68 6.91
CA TYR A 46 7.56 9.91 7.66
C TYR A 46 6.92 9.63 9.03
N VAL A 47 5.88 8.80 9.08
CA VAL A 47 5.22 8.43 10.34
C VAL A 47 6.13 7.61 11.23
N LEU A 48 6.89 6.64 10.69
CA LEU A 48 7.86 5.86 11.45
C LEU A 48 8.93 6.76 12.11
N GLY A 49 9.47 7.72 11.36
CA GLY A 49 10.48 8.65 11.86
C GLY A 49 9.94 9.67 12.87
N THR A 50 8.71 10.15 12.67
CA THR A 50 8.12 11.19 13.53
C THR A 50 7.42 10.65 14.78
N ARG A 51 6.75 9.50 14.68
CA ARG A 51 5.99 8.89 15.77
C ARG A 51 6.75 7.78 16.51
N LYS A 52 7.95 7.41 16.04
CA LYS A 52 8.77 6.30 16.58
C LYS A 52 7.95 5.02 16.80
N CYS A 53 6.99 4.75 15.91
CA CYS A 53 6.16 3.56 15.97
C CYS A 53 6.72 2.45 15.06
N THR A 54 6.35 1.21 15.32
CA THR A 54 6.68 0.09 14.44
C THR A 54 5.79 0.08 13.20
N PHE A 55 6.31 -0.47 12.10
CA PHE A 55 5.50 -0.71 10.90
C PHE A 55 4.46 -1.80 11.19
N SER A 56 3.22 -1.56 10.80
CA SER A 56 2.12 -2.52 10.89
C SER A 56 1.35 -2.53 9.58
N GLU A 57 1.29 -3.69 8.95
CA GLU A 57 0.59 -3.91 7.67
C GLU A 57 -0.91 -3.61 7.81
N THR A 58 -1.53 -4.02 8.92
CA THR A 58 -2.94 -3.75 9.22
C THR A 58 -3.22 -2.25 9.27
N ARG A 59 -2.34 -1.46 9.92
CA ARG A 59 -2.47 0.01 9.94
C ARG A 59 -2.28 0.61 8.56
N MET A 60 -1.30 0.11 7.79
CA MET A 60 -1.04 0.56 6.43
C MET A 60 -2.29 0.43 5.55
N ILE A 61 -2.94 -0.74 5.59
CA ILE A 61 -4.14 -1.11 4.82
C ILE A 61 -5.34 -0.25 5.26
N ARG A 62 -5.56 -0.13 6.57
CA ARG A 62 -6.66 0.67 7.14
C ARG A 62 -6.58 2.15 6.76
N ASP A 63 -5.38 2.70 6.67
CA ASP A 63 -5.13 4.10 6.29
C ASP A 63 -5.36 4.38 4.79
N ILE A 64 -5.81 3.41 4.00
CA ILE A 64 -6.05 3.57 2.56
C ILE A 64 -7.55 3.73 2.34
N PRO A 65 -8.01 4.95 1.95
CA PRO A 65 -9.42 5.18 1.68
C PRO A 65 -9.84 4.32 0.49
N GLY A 66 -10.80 3.42 0.72
CA GLY A 66 -11.29 2.43 -0.26
C GLY A 66 -10.86 0.99 -0.01
N ILE A 67 -9.89 0.73 0.88
CA ILE A 67 -9.47 -0.64 1.29
C ILE A 67 -10.07 -1.04 2.64
N SER A 68 -10.66 -0.10 3.39
CA SER A 68 -11.22 -0.34 4.73
C SER A 68 -12.24 -1.50 4.81
N GLY A 69 -12.79 -1.97 3.69
CA GLY A 69 -13.67 -3.15 3.61
C GLY A 69 -12.99 -4.51 3.35
N LEU A 70 -11.67 -4.57 3.08
CA LEU A 70 -10.96 -5.84 2.84
C LEU A 70 -10.60 -6.58 4.14
N GLN A 71 -10.99 -6.05 5.30
CA GLN A 71 -10.76 -6.66 6.62
C GLN A 71 -11.82 -7.73 6.96
N GLU A 72 -12.83 -7.93 6.11
CA GLU A 72 -13.87 -8.97 6.24
C GLU A 72 -13.53 -10.20 5.37
N ALA A 73 -12.35 -10.78 5.60
CA ALA A 73 -12.06 -12.15 5.19
C ALA A 73 -11.16 -12.76 6.26
N VAL A 74 -11.84 -13.12 7.35
CA VAL A 74 -11.40 -14.04 8.41
C VAL A 74 -10.93 -15.35 7.80
#